data_AF-A0A434A7S2-F1
#
_entry.id   AF-A0A434A7S2-F1
#
_cell.length_a   1.000
_cell.length_b   1.000
_cell.length_c   1.000
_cell.angle_alpha   90.00
_cell.angle_beta   90.00
_cell.angle_gamma   90.00
#
_symmetry.space_group_name_H-M   'P 1'
#
loop_
_entity.id
_entity.type
_entity.pdbx_description
1 polymer ?
#
loop_
_entity_poly.entity_id
_entity_poly.type
_entity_poly.pdbx_seq_one_letter_code
_entity_poly.pdbx_strand_id
1 'polypeptide(L)'
;MILQDIEKKYQFEYPILYKQLCEDGMLDLGECGPNWYSHVYPKLKENPPLLLHSYDFELLNLESITREIERLTDPDDYRQINKEFKFVPFAKSGAGDHFCFFLNEEENGNVPIVLLCHDMSEAEYLAKNLGDFIFRTLLTDMSQQDMDDEEDEEEFRDNIEKVFKSHKKYLTEQQKEVLQDLL
;
A
#
# COMPACT_ATOMS: atom_id res chain seq x y z
N MET A 1 -11.43 9.35 -12.56
CA MET A 1 -12.02 8.94 -11.27
C MET A 1 -11.13 9.48 -10.17
N ILE A 2 -11.71 10.00 -9.09
CA ILE A 2 -10.98 10.50 -7.92
C ILE A 2 -11.40 9.71 -6.67
N LEU A 3 -10.62 9.77 -5.58
CA LEU A 3 -10.95 9.02 -4.35
C LEU A 3 -12.37 9.31 -3.84
N GLN A 4 -12.82 10.56 -3.93
CA GLN A 4 -14.16 10.97 -3.50
C GLN A 4 -15.29 10.28 -4.29
N ASP A 5 -15.02 9.82 -5.51
CA ASP A 5 -16.01 9.05 -6.29
C ASP A 5 -16.22 7.66 -5.66
N ILE A 6 -15.14 7.02 -5.21
CA ILE A 6 -15.15 5.71 -4.54
C ILE A 6 -15.84 5.84 -3.17
N GLU A 7 -15.46 6.84 -2.38
CA GLU A 7 -16.07 7.12 -1.06
C GLU A 7 -17.59 7.27 -1.17
N LYS A 8 -18.07 8.07 -2.14
CA LYS A 8 -19.50 8.27 -2.39
C LYS A 8 -20.19 7.00 -2.87
N LYS A 9 -19.56 6.25 -3.77
CA LYS A 9 -20.14 5.02 -4.35
C LYS A 9 -20.34 3.94 -3.29
N TYR A 10 -19.38 3.75 -2.40
CA TYR A 10 -19.37 2.67 -1.42
C TYR A 10 -19.67 3.12 0.02
N GLN A 11 -20.00 4.41 0.21
CA GLN A 11 -20.46 4.99 1.48
C GLN A 11 -19.48 4.78 2.65
N PHE A 12 -18.22 5.12 2.41
CA PHE A 12 -17.18 5.16 3.44
C PHE A 12 -16.26 6.36 3.22
N GLU A 13 -15.39 6.63 4.19
CA GLU A 13 -14.32 7.60 4.03
C GLU A 13 -12.95 6.94 4.17
N TYR A 14 -12.01 7.31 3.31
CA TYR A 14 -10.62 6.90 3.47
C TYR A 14 -9.97 7.61 4.66
N PRO A 15 -8.97 6.98 5.30
CA PRO A 15 -8.15 7.65 6.31
C PRO A 15 -7.53 8.94 5.77
N ILE A 16 -7.43 9.95 6.62
CA ILE A 16 -6.87 11.27 6.27
C ILE A 16 -5.49 11.13 5.61
N LEU A 17 -4.65 10.24 6.13
CA LEU A 17 -3.32 10.00 5.57
C LEU A 17 -3.37 9.47 4.13
N TYR A 18 -4.35 8.62 3.78
CA TYR A 18 -4.50 8.11 2.41
C TYR A 18 -4.96 9.21 1.45
N LYS A 19 -5.83 10.12 1.92
CA LYS A 19 -6.22 11.33 1.16
C LYS A 19 -5.02 12.24 0.94
N GLN A 20 -4.19 12.44 1.97
CA GLN A 20 -2.96 13.23 1.86
C GLN A 20 -1.96 12.61 0.87
N LEU A 21 -1.77 11.29 0.89
CA LEU A 21 -0.96 10.57 -0.10
C LEU A 21 -1.46 10.82 -1.54
N CYS A 22 -2.78 10.83 -1.74
CA CYS A 22 -3.37 11.15 -3.04
C CYS A 22 -3.08 12.59 -3.48
N GLU A 23 -3.25 13.57 -2.59
CA GLU A 23 -2.97 14.99 -2.86
C GLU A 23 -1.50 15.24 -3.18
N ASP A 24 -0.62 14.47 -2.53
CA ASP A 24 0.82 14.52 -2.73
C ASP A 24 1.30 13.76 -3.98
N GLY A 25 0.41 13.10 -4.73
CA GLY A 25 0.75 12.30 -5.91
C GLY A 25 1.39 10.94 -5.59
N MET A 26 1.39 10.50 -4.33
CA MET A 26 2.00 9.24 -3.91
C MET A 26 1.18 8.01 -4.31
N LEU A 27 -0.04 8.19 -4.81
CA LEU A 27 -0.87 7.11 -5.34
C LEU A 27 -0.79 6.97 -6.87
N ASP A 28 0.08 7.76 -7.51
CA ASP A 28 0.22 7.79 -8.97
C ASP A 28 1.39 6.91 -9.42
N LEU A 29 1.07 5.75 -9.99
CA LEU A 29 2.04 4.89 -10.68
C LEU A 29 2.21 5.24 -12.17
N GLY A 30 1.54 6.28 -12.66
CA GLY A 30 1.45 6.58 -14.09
C GLY A 30 0.64 5.54 -14.87
N GLU A 31 0.69 5.65 -16.20
CA GLU A 31 -0.08 4.79 -17.10
C GLU A 31 0.57 3.40 -17.22
N CYS A 32 -0.07 2.38 -16.66
CA CYS A 32 0.36 0.99 -16.81
C CYS A 32 0.27 0.56 -18.29
N GLY A 33 1.36 -0.02 -18.81
CA GLY A 33 1.41 -0.54 -20.17
C GLY A 33 2.76 -1.19 -20.49
N PRO A 34 2.94 -1.76 -21.70
CA PRO A 34 4.17 -2.47 -22.08
C PRO A 34 5.45 -1.62 -21.95
N ASN A 35 5.31 -0.31 -22.03
CA ASN A 35 6.40 0.67 -21.94
C ASN A 35 6.57 1.28 -20.54
N TRP A 36 5.81 0.82 -19.54
CA TRP A 36 5.83 1.38 -18.19
C TRP A 36 7.24 1.31 -17.58
N TYR A 37 7.86 0.13 -17.64
CA TYR A 37 9.20 -0.09 -17.10
C TYR A 37 10.28 0.79 -17.76
N SER A 38 10.14 1.11 -19.05
CA SER A 38 11.15 1.87 -19.79
C SER A 38 10.92 3.39 -19.78
N HIS A 39 9.68 3.87 -19.60
CA HIS A 39 9.33 5.29 -19.75
C HIS A 39 8.71 5.95 -18.52
N VAL A 40 8.10 5.17 -17.64
CA VAL A 40 7.38 5.65 -16.45
C VAL A 40 8.21 5.35 -15.20
N TYR A 41 8.55 4.08 -14.98
CA TYR A 41 9.32 3.62 -13.82
C TYR A 41 10.61 4.44 -13.55
N PRO A 42 11.45 4.77 -14.55
CA PRO A 42 12.68 5.53 -14.28
C PRO A 42 12.40 6.94 -13.70
N LYS A 43 11.25 7.54 -14.03
CA LYS A 43 10.84 8.84 -13.47
C LYS A 43 10.32 8.70 -12.04
N LEU A 44 9.63 7.61 -11.74
CA LEU A 44 9.13 7.33 -10.40
C LEU A 44 10.27 7.09 -9.42
N LYS A 45 11.40 6.50 -9.86
CA LYS A 45 12.57 6.29 -8.99
C LYS A 45 13.11 7.58 -8.35
N GLU A 46 12.98 8.74 -8.99
CA GLU A 46 13.50 10.01 -8.44
C GLU A 46 12.75 10.51 -7.19
N ASN A 47 11.46 10.19 -7.10
CA ASN A 47 10.61 10.43 -5.93
C ASN A 47 9.57 9.30 -5.84
N PRO A 48 9.95 8.15 -5.25
CA PRO A 48 9.13 6.94 -5.30
C PRO A 48 7.73 7.18 -4.71
N PRO A 49 6.65 6.81 -5.43
CA PRO A 49 5.29 6.76 -4.89
C PRO A 49 5.20 5.69 -3.78
N LEU A 50 4.01 5.54 -3.20
CA LEU A 50 3.80 4.75 -1.99
C LEU A 50 4.41 3.35 -2.12
N LEU A 51 5.47 3.10 -1.34
CA LEU A 51 6.14 1.82 -1.18
C LEU A 51 6.57 1.14 -2.50
N LEU A 52 6.98 1.93 -3.52
CA LEU A 52 7.32 1.42 -4.86
C LEU A 52 8.40 0.31 -4.86
N HIS A 53 9.38 0.39 -3.97
CA HIS A 53 10.48 -0.57 -3.87
C HIS A 53 10.36 -1.50 -2.65
N SER A 54 9.16 -1.58 -2.08
CA SER A 54 8.90 -2.49 -0.97
C SER A 54 8.68 -3.91 -1.44
N TYR A 55 9.13 -4.87 -0.64
CA TYR A 55 8.96 -6.28 -0.93
C TYR A 55 7.47 -6.66 -0.98
N ASP A 56 7.08 -7.37 -2.03
CA ASP A 56 5.74 -7.96 -2.22
C ASP A 56 4.57 -6.97 -2.01
N PHE A 57 4.74 -5.73 -2.49
CA PHE A 57 3.73 -4.68 -2.42
C PHE A 57 3.48 -4.05 -3.81
N GLU A 58 2.24 -4.13 -4.28
CA GLU A 58 1.79 -3.52 -5.53
C GLU A 58 0.60 -2.58 -5.27
N LEU A 59 0.80 -1.27 -5.44
CA LEU A 59 -0.27 -0.30 -5.29
C LEU A 59 -1.36 -0.47 -6.37
N LEU A 60 -2.63 -0.47 -5.95
CA LEU A 60 -3.75 -0.50 -6.89
C LEU A 60 -4.08 0.91 -7.39
N ASN A 61 -4.26 1.05 -8.70
CA ASN A 61 -4.89 2.25 -9.25
C ASN A 61 -6.38 2.31 -8.88
N LEU A 62 -6.99 3.50 -8.98
CA LEU A 62 -8.37 3.74 -8.54
C LEU A 62 -9.41 2.82 -9.24
N GLU A 63 -9.18 2.50 -10.51
CA GLU A 63 -10.04 1.57 -11.27
C GLU A 63 -9.96 0.15 -10.71
N SER A 64 -8.75 -0.31 -10.42
CA SER A 64 -8.52 -1.61 -9.79
C SER A 64 -9.12 -1.66 -8.40
N ILE A 65 -8.97 -0.62 -7.58
CA ILE A 65 -9.62 -0.54 -6.26
C ILE A 65 -11.14 -0.76 -6.39
N THR A 66 -11.78 -0.06 -7.32
CA THR A 66 -13.24 -0.17 -7.55
C THR A 66 -13.64 -1.61 -7.91
N ARG A 67 -12.89 -2.24 -8.83
CA ARG A 67 -13.12 -3.62 -9.24
C ARG A 67 -12.91 -4.61 -8.10
N GLU A 68 -11.86 -4.42 -7.29
CA GLU A 68 -11.59 -5.32 -6.18
C GLU A 68 -12.61 -5.14 -5.04
N ILE A 69 -13.11 -3.93 -4.76
CA ILE A 69 -14.24 -3.74 -3.82
C ILE A 69 -15.48 -4.51 -4.32
N GLU A 70 -15.82 -4.40 -5.60
CA GLU A 70 -16.97 -5.13 -6.17
C GLU A 70 -16.80 -6.64 -6.03
N ARG A 71 -15.62 -7.16 -6.31
CA ARG A 71 -15.31 -8.58 -6.15
C ARG A 71 -15.36 -9.04 -4.68
N LEU A 72 -14.79 -8.25 -3.76
CA LEU A 72 -14.77 -8.59 -2.33
C LEU A 72 -16.14 -8.51 -1.67
N THR A 73 -17.09 -7.80 -2.27
CA THR A 73 -18.46 -7.65 -1.78
C THR A 73 -19.47 -8.51 -2.54
N ASP A 74 -19.03 -9.23 -3.57
CA ASP A 74 -19.85 -10.14 -4.34
C ASP A 74 -20.24 -11.36 -3.47
N PRO A 75 -21.54 -11.59 -3.22
CA PRO A 75 -21.99 -12.74 -2.43
C PRO A 75 -21.65 -14.09 -3.08
N ASP A 76 -21.39 -14.12 -4.38
CA ASP A 76 -21.00 -15.32 -5.13
C ASP A 76 -19.47 -15.50 -5.23
N ASP A 77 -18.66 -14.59 -4.65
CA ASP A 77 -17.21 -14.76 -4.58
C ASP A 77 -16.85 -15.99 -3.73
N TYR A 78 -15.88 -16.77 -4.20
CA TYR A 78 -15.49 -18.05 -3.60
C TYR A 78 -14.99 -17.90 -2.15
N ARG A 79 -14.49 -16.72 -1.73
CA ARG A 79 -14.05 -16.46 -0.35
C ARG A 79 -15.23 -16.35 0.62
N GLN A 80 -16.45 -16.16 0.12
CA GLN A 80 -17.69 -16.04 0.89
C GLN A 80 -17.55 -15.08 2.08
N ILE A 81 -16.97 -13.91 1.82
CA ILE A 81 -16.70 -12.90 2.85
C ILE A 81 -18.03 -12.51 3.50
N ASN A 82 -18.10 -12.49 4.83
CA ASN A 82 -19.28 -12.02 5.53
C ASN A 82 -19.56 -10.57 5.08
N LYS A 83 -20.75 -10.33 4.53
CA LYS A 83 -21.22 -9.01 4.06
C LYS A 83 -21.15 -7.88 5.09
N GLU A 84 -21.04 -8.23 6.38
CA GLU A 84 -20.85 -7.25 7.45
C GLU A 84 -19.42 -6.70 7.47
N PHE A 85 -18.43 -7.45 6.97
CA PHE A 85 -17.06 -7.00 6.86
C PHE A 85 -16.86 -6.08 5.65
N LYS A 86 -16.12 -5.00 5.89
CA LYS A 86 -15.85 -3.91 4.98
C LYS A 86 -14.35 -3.79 4.78
N PHE A 87 -13.85 -4.58 3.84
CA PHE A 87 -12.48 -4.50 3.37
C PHE A 87 -12.43 -3.56 2.17
N VAL A 88 -11.58 -2.53 2.26
CA VAL A 88 -11.29 -1.62 1.14
C VAL A 88 -9.84 -1.84 0.72
N PRO A 89 -9.57 -2.52 -0.40
CA PRO A 89 -8.23 -2.77 -0.88
C PRO A 89 -7.57 -1.49 -1.40
N PHE A 90 -6.28 -1.34 -1.15
CA PHE A 90 -5.46 -0.25 -1.70
C PHE A 90 -4.17 -0.74 -2.37
N ALA A 91 -3.75 -1.96 -2.05
CA ALA A 91 -2.61 -2.63 -2.67
C ALA A 91 -2.84 -4.14 -2.68
N LYS A 92 -1.96 -4.87 -3.36
CA LYS A 92 -1.91 -6.34 -3.34
C LYS A 92 -0.48 -6.86 -3.28
N SER A 93 -0.31 -8.11 -2.85
CA SER A 93 0.94 -8.85 -3.06
C SER A 93 1.06 -9.33 -4.51
N GLY A 94 2.25 -9.76 -4.90
CA GLY A 94 2.50 -10.45 -6.17
C GLY A 94 1.74 -11.79 -6.25
N ALA A 95 1.47 -12.42 -5.10
CA ALA A 95 0.61 -13.60 -5.01
C ALA A 95 -0.90 -13.29 -5.15
N GLY A 96 -1.30 -12.03 -4.99
CA GLY A 96 -2.68 -11.57 -5.16
C GLY A 96 -3.47 -11.40 -3.85
N ASP A 97 -2.83 -11.51 -2.70
CA ASP A 97 -3.43 -11.14 -1.41
C ASP A 97 -3.65 -9.62 -1.36
N HIS A 98 -4.68 -9.16 -0.66
CA HIS A 98 -5.07 -7.76 -0.68
C HIS A 98 -4.69 -7.06 0.62
N PHE A 99 -3.93 -5.96 0.51
CA PHE A 99 -3.77 -5.02 1.61
C PHE A 99 -5.03 -4.15 1.68
N CYS A 100 -5.77 -4.28 2.78
CA CYS A 100 -7.07 -3.65 2.96
C CYS A 100 -7.10 -2.73 4.18
N PHE A 101 -7.79 -1.61 4.03
CA PHE A 101 -8.38 -0.91 5.16
C PHE A 101 -9.54 -1.74 5.70
N PHE A 102 -9.51 -2.10 6.98
CA PHE A 102 -10.59 -2.82 7.64
C PHE A 102 -11.50 -1.85 8.42
N LEU A 103 -12.57 -1.39 7.77
CA LEU A 103 -13.40 -0.29 8.29
C LEU A 103 -14.25 -0.68 9.51
N ASN A 104 -14.46 -1.97 9.75
CA ASN A 104 -15.25 -2.43 10.91
C ASN A 104 -14.57 -2.13 12.24
N GLU A 105 -13.24 -2.08 12.26
CA GLU A 105 -12.43 -1.87 13.45
C GLU A 105 -11.84 -0.45 13.46
N GLU A 106 -12.50 0.50 12.80
CA GLU A 106 -12.11 1.91 12.91
C GLU A 106 -12.31 2.42 14.35
N GLU A 107 -11.22 2.91 14.96
CA GLU A 107 -11.26 3.50 16.29
C GLU A 107 -10.49 4.82 16.34
N ASN A 108 -11.18 5.91 16.70
CA ASN A 108 -10.61 7.26 16.82
C ASN A 108 -9.83 7.70 15.55
N GLY A 109 -10.36 7.39 14.37
CA GLY A 109 -9.74 7.68 13.07
C GLY A 109 -8.57 6.77 12.70
N ASN A 110 -8.27 5.74 13.50
CA ASN A 110 -7.35 4.68 13.11
C ASN A 110 -8.14 3.58 12.41
N VAL A 111 -7.82 3.34 11.15
CA VAL A 111 -8.39 2.23 10.38
C VAL A 111 -7.29 1.17 10.22
N PRO A 112 -7.45 -0.02 10.80
CA PRO A 112 -6.46 -1.09 10.69
C PRO A 112 -6.14 -1.48 9.25
N ILE A 113 -4.88 -1.85 9.04
CA ILE A 113 -4.43 -2.46 7.79
C ILE A 113 -4.36 -3.97 8.01
N VAL A 114 -5.00 -4.72 7.12
CA VAL A 114 -4.98 -6.19 7.12
C VAL A 114 -4.50 -6.72 5.77
N LEU A 115 -3.90 -7.91 5.77
CA LEU A 115 -3.65 -8.70 4.56
C LEU A 115 -4.77 -9.72 4.42
N LEU A 116 -5.65 -9.56 3.44
CA LEU A 116 -6.70 -10.50 3.14
C LEU A 116 -6.17 -11.55 2.14
N CYS A 117 -6.13 -12.81 2.57
CA CYS A 117 -5.65 -13.90 1.76
C CYS A 117 -6.52 -14.09 0.50
N HIS A 118 -5.89 -14.35 -0.63
CA HIS A 118 -6.61 -14.61 -1.87
C HIS A 118 -7.14 -16.04 -1.94
N ASP A 119 -6.46 -17.03 -1.37
CA ASP A 119 -6.86 -18.45 -1.48
C ASP A 119 -7.70 -18.95 -0.31
N MET A 120 -7.64 -18.26 0.84
CA MET A 120 -8.26 -18.69 2.10
C MET A 120 -9.15 -17.59 2.67
N SER A 121 -10.18 -17.97 3.42
CA SER A 121 -11.04 -17.03 4.16
C SER A 121 -10.35 -16.55 5.45
N GLU A 122 -9.16 -15.98 5.33
CA GLU A 122 -8.32 -15.51 6.42
C GLU A 122 -7.83 -14.09 6.16
N ALA A 123 -7.68 -13.31 7.24
CA ALA A 123 -7.09 -11.98 7.19
C ALA A 123 -6.07 -11.83 8.32
N GLU A 124 -4.88 -11.36 7.99
CA GLU A 124 -3.81 -11.06 8.94
C GLU A 124 -3.85 -9.58 9.33
N TYR A 125 -3.83 -9.27 10.62
CA TYR A 125 -3.67 -7.90 11.09
C TYR A 125 -2.22 -7.44 10.94
N LEU A 126 -1.98 -6.38 10.17
CA LEU A 126 -0.63 -5.88 9.90
C LEU A 126 -0.26 -4.65 10.73
N ALA A 127 -1.20 -3.71 10.89
CA ALA A 127 -0.95 -2.44 11.57
C ALA A 127 -2.24 -1.76 12.03
N LYS A 128 -2.13 -0.88 13.03
CA LYS A 128 -3.25 -0.11 13.58
C LYS A 128 -3.80 0.93 12.62
N ASN A 129 -2.95 1.51 11.80
CA ASN A 129 -3.30 2.52 10.82
C ASN A 129 -2.27 2.51 9.67
N LEU A 130 -2.54 3.31 8.63
CA LEU A 130 -1.67 3.40 7.46
C LEU A 130 -0.26 3.92 7.78
N GLY A 131 -0.11 4.82 8.75
CA GLY A 131 1.21 5.35 9.13
C GLY A 131 2.09 4.27 9.76
N ASP A 132 1.51 3.49 10.67
CA ASP A 132 2.18 2.35 11.29
C ASP A 132 2.48 1.24 10.27
N PHE A 133 1.60 1.04 9.29
CA PHE A 133 1.87 0.13 8.17
C PHE A 133 3.07 0.59 7.34
N ILE A 134 3.09 1.86 6.91
CA ILE A 134 4.22 2.43 6.15
C ILE A 134 5.52 2.26 6.95
N PHE A 135 5.52 2.63 8.23
CA PHE A 135 6.70 2.46 9.08
C PHE A 135 7.16 1.00 9.17
N ARG A 136 6.24 0.07 9.43
CA ARG A 136 6.55 -1.36 9.52
C ARG A 136 7.12 -1.89 8.21
N THR A 137 6.53 -1.53 7.07
CA THR A 137 6.99 -1.99 5.76
C THR A 137 8.40 -1.48 5.48
N LEU A 138 8.67 -0.19 5.67
CA LEU A 138 10.02 0.37 5.50
C LEU A 138 11.05 -0.28 6.42
N LEU A 139 10.69 -0.54 7.67
CA LEU A 139 11.55 -1.24 8.62
C LEU A 139 11.85 -2.67 8.17
N THR A 140 10.83 -3.39 7.67
CA THR A 140 11.00 -4.74 7.12
C THR A 140 11.89 -4.71 5.88
N ASP A 141 11.65 -3.83 4.92
CA ASP A 141 12.46 -3.72 3.69
C ASP A 141 13.94 -3.47 4.00
N MET A 142 14.24 -2.59 4.96
CA MET A 142 15.61 -2.33 5.43
C MET A 142 16.28 -3.54 6.12
N SER A 143 15.51 -4.55 6.54
CA SER A 143 16.01 -5.70 7.31
C SER A 143 15.89 -7.06 6.62
N GLN A 144 15.08 -7.19 5.56
CA GLN A 144 14.68 -8.47 4.99
C GLN A 144 14.73 -8.58 3.47
N GLN A 145 15.20 -7.58 2.71
CA GLN A 145 15.40 -7.83 1.28
C GLN A 145 16.56 -8.82 1.10
N ASP A 146 16.19 -10.06 0.75
CA ASP A 146 17.09 -11.13 0.36
C ASP A 146 17.93 -10.64 -0.83
N MET A 147 19.20 -10.36 -0.57
CA MET A 147 20.25 -10.06 -1.56
C MET A 147 20.60 -11.31 -2.41
N ASP A 148 19.63 -12.16 -2.69
CA ASP A 148 19.84 -13.49 -3.29
C ASP A 148 19.84 -13.47 -4.82
N ASP A 149 19.65 -12.31 -5.44
CA ASP A 149 19.89 -12.11 -6.86
C ASP A 149 20.79 -10.89 -7.05
N GLU A 150 21.46 -10.83 -8.20
CA GLU A 150 22.53 -9.90 -8.62
C GLU A 150 22.15 -8.39 -8.65
N GLU A 151 21.32 -7.92 -7.71
CA GLU A 151 21.07 -6.50 -7.48
C GLU A 151 22.34 -5.84 -6.91
N ASP A 152 22.72 -4.74 -7.54
CA ASP A 152 23.81 -3.90 -7.08
C ASP A 152 23.46 -3.36 -5.68
N GLU A 153 24.25 -3.70 -4.66
CA GLU A 153 24.10 -3.18 -3.29
C GLU A 153 23.92 -1.65 -3.28
N GLU A 154 24.57 -0.95 -4.21
CA GLU A 154 24.45 0.50 -4.36
C GLU A 154 23.08 0.92 -4.90
N GLU A 155 22.51 0.18 -5.86
CA GLU A 155 21.15 0.43 -6.37
C GLU A 155 20.09 0.13 -5.31
N PHE A 156 20.23 -0.99 -4.59
CA PHE A 156 19.32 -1.34 -3.50
C PHE A 156 19.31 -0.24 -2.43
N ARG A 157 20.49 0.18 -1.97
CA ARG A 157 20.63 1.25 -0.98
C ARG A 157 20.03 2.57 -1.47
N ASP A 158 20.32 2.97 -2.72
CA ASP A 158 19.76 4.19 -3.33
C ASP A 158 18.23 4.14 -3.38
N ASN A 159 17.64 2.99 -3.75
CA ASN A 159 16.18 2.81 -3.77
C ASN A 159 15.58 2.99 -2.36
N ILE A 160 16.14 2.34 -1.34
CA ILE A 160 15.64 2.44 0.03
C ILE A 160 15.78 3.87 0.59
N GLU A 161 16.91 4.54 0.34
CA GLU A 161 17.12 5.94 0.75
C GLU A 161 16.10 6.88 0.07
N LYS A 162 15.79 6.66 -1.22
CA LYS A 162 14.79 7.44 -1.98
C LYS A 162 13.37 7.20 -1.48
N VAL A 163 13.00 5.95 -1.21
CA VAL A 163 11.70 5.62 -0.61
C VAL A 163 11.59 6.26 0.77
N PHE A 164 12.58 6.10 1.66
CA PHE A 164 12.54 6.74 2.97
C PHE A 164 12.39 8.27 2.85
N LYS A 165 13.15 8.89 1.94
CA LYS A 165 13.09 10.34 1.69
C LYS A 165 11.70 10.81 1.25
N SER A 166 11.00 10.07 0.38
CA SER A 166 9.66 10.44 -0.07
C SER A 166 8.58 10.18 0.99
N HIS A 167 8.81 9.21 1.88
CA HIS A 167 7.83 8.77 2.88
C HIS A 167 7.95 9.47 4.24
N LYS A 168 9.13 10.00 4.59
CA LYS A 168 9.40 10.54 5.93
C LYS A 168 8.34 11.53 6.42
N LYS A 169 7.74 12.34 5.55
CA LYS A 169 6.73 13.34 5.95
C LYS A 169 5.43 12.73 6.50
N TYR A 170 5.20 11.44 6.26
CA TYR A 170 4.04 10.68 6.75
C TYR A 170 4.30 9.94 8.06
N LEU A 171 5.53 9.99 8.56
CA LEU A 171 5.96 9.29 9.76
C LEU A 171 6.00 10.25 10.96
N THR A 172 5.84 9.69 12.16
CA THR A 172 6.13 10.41 13.40
C THR A 172 7.62 10.69 13.54
N GLU A 173 8.01 11.67 14.38
CA GLU A 173 9.44 11.95 14.63
C GLU A 173 10.20 10.73 15.14
N GLN A 174 9.60 9.96 16.05
CA GLN A 174 10.21 8.74 16.59
C GLN A 174 10.45 7.68 15.48
N GLN A 175 9.48 7.49 14.58
CA GLN A 175 9.63 6.55 13.46
C GLN A 175 10.72 7.00 12.48
N LYS A 176 10.84 8.31 12.24
CA LYS A 176 11.91 8.88 11.41
C LYS A 176 13.29 8.60 12.01
N GLU A 177 13.45 8.85 13.32
CA GLU A 177 14.71 8.59 14.03
C GLU A 177 15.11 7.12 13.92
N VAL A 178 14.19 6.20 14.17
CA VAL A 178 14.46 4.75 14.08
C VAL A 178 14.92 4.34 12.67
N LEU A 179 14.22 4.79 11.62
CA LEU A 179 14.62 4.44 10.25
C LEU A 179 15.91 5.12 9.81
N GLN A 180 16.17 6.34 10.29
CA GLN A 180 17.39 7.06 9.94
C GLN A 180 18.64 6.45 10.58
N ASP A 181 18.52 5.80 11.75
CA ASP A 181 19.61 5.08 12.39
C ASP A 181 19.97 3.75 11.67
N LEU A 182 19.11 3.27 10.77
CA LEU A 182 19.30 2.02 10.01
C LEU A 182 19.90 2.22 8.60
N LEU A 183 19.90 3.46 8.09
CA LEU A 183 20.45 3.85 6.77
C LEU A 183 21.95 4.14 6.84
#